data_AF-A0A836VZA5-F1
#
_entry.id   AF-A0A836VZA5-F1
#
_cell.length_a   1.000
_cell.length_b   1.000
_cell.length_c   1.000
_cell.angle_alpha   90.00
_cell.angle_beta   90.00
_cell.angle_gamma   90.00
#
_symmetry.space_group_name_H-M   'P 1'
#
loop_
_entity.id
_entity.type
_entity.pdbx_description
1 polymer ?
#
loop_
_entity_poly.entity_id
_entity_poly.type
_entity_poly.pdbx_seq_one_letter_code
_entity_poly.pdbx_strand_id
1 'polypeptide(L)'
;LPILWVVFGNVFMGAVHDYLALMASVRHGGVSIMTVSENVMGRKAKYIFLLYVYSALILVLAAFFSVNAKLFAVQPSAASKAMIYMPIAVLLGILLYRTRLSPAASTLTAIVLLLAGIAFAVKYPFLIPGDAYHTWMLLLALYSFIASILPVWYLLQPRDYLNAYLLWGFVALAIIGSLGIAGEGLTGPAYTSFAPKILGGVPTPFWPAIPLIIACGSLSGFHSVVASGTTSKQLANELDALLIGYGGMLTEGAVASLAVIIPIAYAWQHPEFAGFLQAMGMSPEVISAYQEKGILALNKIQRFTLGYGFTVGQALGGSETIAVFMAKFAGIALATFVLTTLDSATRLARFAWQEMFDWLA
;
A
#
# COMPACT_ATOMS: atom_id res chain seq x y z
N LEU A 1 -21.77 0.61 4.73
CA LEU A 1 -21.16 1.42 5.82
C LEU A 1 -19.66 1.68 5.64
N PRO A 2 -18.78 0.70 5.32
CA PRO A 2 -17.34 0.95 5.14
C PRO A 2 -17.03 2.04 4.09
N ILE A 3 -17.76 2.06 2.97
CA ILE A 3 -17.63 3.11 1.94
C ILE A 3 -17.94 4.49 2.50
N LEU A 4 -18.97 4.64 3.35
CA LEU A 4 -19.29 5.92 3.96
C LEU A 4 -18.17 6.37 4.90
N TRP A 5 -17.63 5.46 5.72
CA TRP A 5 -16.46 5.78 6.54
C TRP A 5 -15.26 6.21 5.70
N VAL A 6 -14.98 5.50 4.60
CA VAL A 6 -13.89 5.89 3.70
C VAL A 6 -14.18 7.25 3.09
N VAL A 7 -15.31 7.46 2.42
CA VAL A 7 -15.62 8.74 1.75
C VAL A 7 -15.60 9.92 2.73
N PHE A 8 -16.34 9.83 3.85
CA PHE A 8 -16.42 10.94 4.80
C PHE A 8 -15.15 11.08 5.64
N GLY A 9 -14.60 9.98 6.16
CA GLY A 9 -13.37 10.00 6.94
C GLY A 9 -12.19 10.49 6.12
N ASN A 10 -12.10 10.09 4.85
CA ASN A 10 -11.05 10.57 3.95
C ASN A 10 -11.15 12.07 3.69
N VAL A 11 -12.31 12.55 3.25
CA VAL A 11 -12.51 13.96 2.85
C VAL A 11 -12.36 14.92 4.04
N PHE A 12 -12.94 14.58 5.19
CA PHE A 12 -13.05 15.51 6.32
C PHE A 12 -12.01 15.29 7.41
N MET A 13 -11.38 14.10 7.49
CA MET A 13 -10.42 13.77 8.55
C MET A 13 -9.03 13.51 7.97
N GLY A 14 -8.86 12.45 7.19
CA GLY A 14 -7.54 12.06 6.67
C GLY A 14 -6.89 13.11 5.80
N ALA A 15 -7.58 13.56 4.75
CA ALA A 15 -7.03 14.51 3.78
C ALA A 15 -6.74 15.87 4.44
N VAL A 16 -7.60 16.30 5.37
CA VAL A 16 -7.37 17.50 6.17
C VAL A 16 -6.15 17.33 7.07
N HIS A 17 -6.05 16.21 7.78
CA HIS A 17 -4.94 15.93 8.70
C HIS A 17 -3.59 15.86 7.99
N ASP A 18 -3.52 15.17 6.84
CA ASP A 18 -2.29 15.02 6.07
C ASP A 18 -1.87 16.35 5.42
N TYR A 19 -2.83 17.12 4.90
CA TYR A 19 -2.56 18.46 4.38
C TYR A 19 -2.08 19.41 5.47
N LEU A 20 -2.72 19.44 6.64
CA LEU A 20 -2.30 20.33 7.73
C LEU A 20 -0.92 19.96 8.26
N ALA A 21 -0.60 18.66 8.38
CA ALA A 21 0.75 18.23 8.78
C ALA A 21 1.81 18.60 7.74
N LEU A 22 1.49 18.46 6.44
CA LEU A 22 2.34 18.91 5.35
C LEU A 22 2.61 20.41 5.44
N MET A 23 1.57 21.22 5.55
CA MET A 23 1.64 22.67 5.60
C MET A 23 2.35 23.17 6.86
N ALA A 24 2.09 22.56 8.01
CA ALA A 24 2.80 22.86 9.24
C ALA A 24 4.31 22.65 9.06
N SER A 25 4.72 21.53 8.45
CA SER A 25 6.12 21.29 8.13
C SER A 25 6.69 22.33 7.17
N VAL A 26 6.02 22.63 6.05
CA VAL A 26 6.46 23.62 5.06
C VAL A 26 6.67 25.00 5.70
N ARG A 27 5.73 25.45 6.52
CA ARG A 27 5.80 26.75 7.22
C ARG A 27 6.88 26.82 8.31
N HIS A 28 7.39 25.68 8.76
CA HIS A 28 8.53 25.58 9.68
C HIS A 28 9.84 25.17 8.96
N GLY A 29 9.95 25.44 7.66
CA GLY A 29 11.19 25.17 6.90
C GLY A 29 11.38 23.70 6.51
N GLY A 30 10.29 22.93 6.45
CA GLY A 30 10.30 21.52 6.03
C GLY A 30 10.78 20.55 7.12
N VAL A 31 10.77 20.94 8.40
CA VAL A 31 11.16 20.07 9.52
C VAL A 31 10.07 19.03 9.85
N SER A 32 10.44 17.97 10.58
CA SER A 32 9.51 16.91 10.97
C SER A 32 8.39 17.45 11.86
N ILE A 33 7.23 16.78 11.90
CA ILE A 33 6.14 17.17 12.80
C ILE A 33 6.56 17.11 14.27
N MET A 34 7.55 16.28 14.61
CA MET A 34 8.12 16.21 15.95
C MET A 34 8.91 17.48 16.29
N THR A 35 9.72 18.00 15.37
CA THR A 35 10.39 19.31 15.56
C THR A 35 9.36 20.45 15.61
N VAL A 36 8.32 20.41 14.78
CA VAL A 36 7.22 21.39 14.86
C VAL A 36 6.58 21.37 16.27
N SER A 37 6.36 20.19 16.84
CA SER A 37 5.81 20.06 18.20
C SER A 37 6.73 20.65 19.28
N GLU A 38 8.06 20.60 19.11
CA GLU A 38 9.00 21.27 20.02
C GLU A 38 8.83 22.78 19.99
N ASN A 39 8.74 23.35 18.79
CA ASN A 39 8.64 24.80 18.60
C ASN A 39 7.35 25.38 19.18
N VAL A 40 6.26 24.60 19.20
CA VAL A 40 4.95 25.05 19.65
C VAL A 40 4.66 24.68 21.11
N MET A 41 5.06 23.49 21.56
CA MET A 41 4.67 22.92 22.86
C MET A 41 5.85 22.61 23.79
N GLY A 42 7.09 22.83 23.33
CA GLY A 42 8.31 22.60 24.08
C GLY A 42 8.85 21.18 24.00
N ARG A 43 10.06 20.98 24.53
CA ARG A 43 10.83 19.73 24.44
C ARG A 43 10.11 18.50 24.94
N LYS A 44 9.39 18.60 26.05
CA LYS A 44 8.66 17.47 26.63
C LYS A 44 7.64 16.89 25.63
N ALA A 45 6.93 17.75 24.90
CA ALA A 45 5.99 17.33 23.88
C ALA A 45 6.69 16.58 22.74
N LYS A 46 7.80 17.13 22.22
CA LYS A 46 8.61 16.46 21.18
C LYS A 46 8.99 15.04 21.57
N TYR A 47 9.51 14.81 22.77
CA TYR A 47 9.92 13.47 23.19
C TYR A 47 8.76 12.49 23.36
N ILE A 48 7.60 12.96 23.85
CA ILE A 48 6.39 12.13 23.92
C ILE A 48 5.92 11.76 22.51
N PHE A 49 5.88 12.72 21.59
CA PHE A 49 5.53 12.47 20.20
C PHE A 49 6.53 11.55 19.50
N LEU A 50 7.84 11.74 19.70
CA LEU A 50 8.88 10.88 19.15
C LEU A 50 8.74 9.44 19.64
N LEU A 51 8.56 9.23 20.94
CA LEU A 51 8.37 7.89 21.50
C LEU A 51 7.14 7.21 20.89
N TYR A 52 6.04 7.94 20.78
CA TYR A 52 4.81 7.44 20.17
C TYR A 52 5.00 7.09 18.69
N VAL A 53 5.51 8.03 17.89
CA VAL A 53 5.71 7.85 16.44
C VAL A 53 6.72 6.74 16.17
N TYR A 54 7.83 6.67 16.91
CA TYR A 54 8.81 5.62 16.76
C TYR A 54 8.23 4.23 17.07
N SER A 55 7.47 4.10 18.16
CA SER A 55 6.78 2.85 18.51
C SER A 55 5.75 2.44 17.45
N ALA A 56 4.98 3.40 16.93
CA ALA A 56 4.02 3.18 15.86
C ALA A 56 4.71 2.75 14.55
N LEU A 57 5.84 3.35 14.20
CA LEU A 57 6.63 2.98 13.02
C LEU A 57 7.16 1.54 13.12
N ILE A 58 7.62 1.10 14.29
CA ILE A 58 8.02 -0.30 14.50
C ILE A 58 6.83 -1.25 14.28
N LEU A 59 5.65 -0.91 14.80
CA LEU A 59 4.45 -1.73 14.63
C LEU A 59 4.02 -1.81 13.15
N VAL A 60 4.04 -0.67 12.45
CA VAL A 60 3.79 -0.59 11.01
C VAL A 60 4.78 -1.48 10.25
N LEU A 61 6.08 -1.35 10.52
CA LEU A 61 7.12 -2.18 9.90
C LEU A 61 6.87 -3.67 10.15
N ALA A 62 6.59 -4.08 11.39
CA ALA A 62 6.29 -5.47 11.72
C ALA A 62 5.08 -6.01 10.94
N ALA A 63 4.00 -5.23 10.86
CA ALA A 63 2.80 -5.61 10.12
C ALA A 63 3.09 -5.77 8.62
N PHE A 64 3.79 -4.82 8.01
CA PHE A 64 4.12 -4.86 6.58
C PHE A 64 5.15 -5.95 6.23
N PHE A 65 6.14 -6.21 7.09
CA PHE A 65 7.05 -7.34 6.93
C PHE A 65 6.29 -8.67 6.92
N SER A 66 5.41 -8.88 7.90
CA SER A 66 4.62 -10.12 7.99
C SER A 66 3.69 -10.30 6.78
N VAL A 67 2.99 -9.25 6.36
CA VAL A 67 2.11 -9.29 5.19
C VAL A 67 2.88 -9.63 3.91
N ASN A 68 4.03 -8.99 3.68
CA ASN A 68 4.80 -9.21 2.46
C ASN A 68 5.48 -10.57 2.44
N ALA A 69 6.06 -11.00 3.57
CA ALA A 69 6.67 -12.33 3.68
C ALA A 69 5.65 -13.44 3.46
N LYS A 70 4.43 -13.27 3.99
CA LYS A 70 3.33 -14.21 3.74
C LYS A 70 2.87 -14.19 2.28
N LEU A 71 2.75 -13.02 1.66
CA LEU A 71 2.45 -12.89 0.24
C LEU A 71 3.50 -13.61 -0.61
N PHE A 72 4.79 -13.41 -0.31
CA PHE A 72 5.89 -13.97 -1.08
C PHE A 72 6.06 -15.48 -0.88
N ALA A 73 5.74 -15.99 0.32
CA ALA A 73 5.71 -17.43 0.60
C ALA A 73 4.58 -18.13 -0.17
N VAL A 74 3.38 -17.52 -0.23
CA VAL A 74 2.22 -18.10 -0.95
C VAL A 74 2.31 -17.88 -2.46
N GLN A 75 2.88 -16.76 -2.90
CA GLN A 75 3.00 -16.37 -4.30
C GLN A 75 4.45 -16.00 -4.66
N PRO A 76 5.33 -16.99 -4.90
CA PRO A 76 6.73 -16.75 -5.24
C PRO A 76 6.92 -15.88 -6.50
N SER A 77 5.97 -15.96 -7.43
CA SER A 77 5.99 -15.11 -8.63
C SER A 77 5.78 -13.62 -8.31
N ALA A 78 5.10 -13.25 -7.23
CA ALA A 78 4.96 -11.85 -6.81
C ALA A 78 6.29 -11.35 -6.21
N ALA A 79 6.93 -12.17 -5.38
CA ALA A 79 8.25 -11.90 -4.82
C ALA A 79 9.28 -11.66 -5.93
N SER A 80 9.28 -12.50 -6.94
CA SER A 80 10.21 -12.42 -8.07
C SER A 80 10.09 -11.12 -8.84
N LYS A 81 8.85 -10.71 -9.15
CA LYS A 81 8.58 -9.45 -9.82
C LYS A 81 9.00 -8.26 -8.97
N ALA A 82 8.71 -8.30 -7.67
CA ALA A 82 9.09 -7.26 -6.73
C ALA A 82 10.61 -7.12 -6.61
N MET A 83 11.35 -8.24 -6.61
CA MET A 83 12.81 -8.22 -6.55
C MET A 83 13.46 -7.68 -7.84
N ILE A 84 12.90 -8.00 -9.01
CA ILE A 84 13.35 -7.45 -10.30
C ILE A 84 13.08 -5.94 -10.41
N TYR A 85 12.04 -5.45 -9.74
CA TYR A 85 11.73 -4.03 -9.66
C TYR A 85 12.88 -3.20 -9.09
N MET A 86 13.62 -3.75 -8.11
CA MET A 86 14.68 -3.05 -7.37
C MET A 86 15.87 -2.64 -8.26
N PRO A 87 16.55 -3.56 -8.98
CA PRO A 87 17.66 -3.17 -9.86
C PRO A 87 17.19 -2.27 -11.01
N ILE A 88 15.96 -2.43 -11.51
CA ILE A 88 15.41 -1.57 -12.56
C ILE A 88 15.17 -0.15 -12.03
N ALA A 89 14.67 0.00 -10.80
CA ALA A 89 14.51 1.30 -10.16
C ALA A 89 15.86 2.00 -9.96
N VAL A 90 16.89 1.26 -9.50
CA VAL A 90 18.26 1.79 -9.38
C VAL A 90 18.79 2.24 -10.74
N LEU A 91 18.62 1.41 -11.78
CA LEU A 91 19.00 1.77 -13.15
C LEU A 91 18.28 3.04 -13.61
N LEU A 92 16.97 3.15 -13.36
CA LEU A 92 16.23 4.36 -13.69
C LEU A 92 16.79 5.58 -12.96
N GLY A 93 17.12 5.46 -11.68
CA GLY A 93 17.77 6.53 -10.92
C GLY A 93 19.07 6.99 -11.56
N ILE A 94 19.91 6.05 -12.01
CA ILE A 94 21.13 6.36 -12.76
C ILE A 94 20.79 7.05 -14.08
N LEU A 95 19.83 6.53 -14.86
CA LEU A 95 19.45 7.12 -16.14
C LEU A 95 18.90 8.55 -15.98
N LEU A 96 18.08 8.81 -14.96
CA LEU A 96 17.49 10.13 -14.69
C LEU A 96 18.51 11.14 -14.16
N TYR A 97 19.38 10.74 -13.22
CA TYR A 97 20.21 11.69 -12.48
C TYR A 97 21.69 11.70 -12.87
N ARG A 98 22.18 10.67 -13.58
CA ARG A 98 23.61 10.51 -13.91
C ARG A 98 23.89 10.41 -15.40
N THR A 99 22.87 10.37 -16.25
CA THR A 99 23.04 10.38 -17.72
C THR A 99 22.40 11.61 -18.35
N ARG A 100 22.62 11.81 -19.65
CA ARG A 100 21.99 12.89 -20.43
C ARG A 100 20.69 12.46 -21.13
N LEU A 101 20.16 11.28 -20.81
CA LEU A 101 18.89 10.83 -21.36
C LEU A 101 17.76 11.73 -20.88
N SER A 102 16.78 11.98 -21.76
CA SER A 102 15.58 12.72 -21.36
C SER A 102 14.76 11.89 -20.35
N PRO A 103 13.99 12.54 -19.44
CA PRO A 103 13.14 11.83 -18.49
C PRO A 103 12.19 10.83 -19.17
N ALA A 104 11.63 11.20 -20.33
CA ALA A 104 10.76 10.32 -21.10
C ALA A 104 11.49 9.07 -21.63
N ALA A 105 12.70 9.22 -22.18
CA ALA A 105 13.48 8.10 -22.69
C ALA A 105 13.92 7.15 -21.56
N SER A 106 14.37 7.71 -20.43
CA SER A 106 14.73 6.94 -19.22
C SER A 106 13.53 6.15 -18.69
N THR A 107 12.36 6.80 -18.63
CA THR A 107 11.11 6.18 -18.16
C THR A 107 10.65 5.07 -19.09
N LEU A 108 10.64 5.32 -20.41
CA LEU A 108 10.26 4.30 -21.40
C LEU A 108 11.21 3.09 -21.33
N THR A 109 12.51 3.33 -21.21
CA THR A 109 13.52 2.27 -21.04
C THR A 109 13.22 1.43 -19.80
N ALA A 110 12.95 2.08 -18.66
CA ALA A 110 12.65 1.39 -17.41
C ALA A 110 11.33 0.60 -17.48
N ILE A 111 10.28 1.14 -18.13
CA ILE A 111 9.00 0.43 -18.35
C ILE A 111 9.22 -0.81 -19.22
N VAL A 112 9.96 -0.70 -20.33
CA VAL A 112 10.25 -1.85 -21.21
C VAL A 112 11.04 -2.93 -20.46
N LEU A 113 12.08 -2.54 -19.72
CA LEU A 113 12.85 -3.47 -18.89
C LEU A 113 11.99 -4.10 -17.79
N LEU A 114 11.06 -3.34 -17.20
CA LEU A 114 10.15 -3.83 -16.18
C LEU A 114 9.20 -4.88 -16.76
N LEU A 115 8.61 -4.63 -17.92
CA LEU A 115 7.74 -5.60 -18.60
C LEU A 115 8.51 -6.88 -18.97
N ALA A 116 9.73 -6.74 -19.53
CA ALA A 116 10.60 -7.87 -19.83
C ALA A 116 10.98 -8.66 -18.57
N GLY A 117 11.31 -7.95 -17.49
CA GLY A 117 11.64 -8.52 -16.19
C GLY A 117 10.45 -9.26 -15.55
N ILE A 118 9.25 -8.71 -15.65
CA ILE A 118 8.02 -9.37 -15.19
C ILE A 118 7.77 -10.65 -15.99
N ALA A 119 7.91 -10.62 -17.32
CA ALA A 119 7.78 -11.80 -18.17
C ALA A 119 8.79 -12.90 -17.78
N PHE A 120 10.04 -12.50 -17.50
CA PHE A 120 11.08 -13.39 -16.99
C PHE A 120 10.69 -14.01 -15.62
N ALA A 121 10.24 -13.20 -14.67
CA ALA A 121 9.82 -13.67 -13.33
C ALA A 121 8.60 -14.59 -13.35
N VAL A 122 7.73 -14.51 -14.37
CA VAL A 122 6.63 -15.46 -14.55
C VAL A 122 7.17 -16.83 -14.95
N LYS A 123 8.18 -16.88 -15.83
CA LYS A 123 8.78 -18.13 -16.31
C LYS A 123 9.74 -18.75 -15.30
N TYR A 124 10.48 -17.93 -14.57
CA TYR A 124 11.49 -18.34 -13.60
C TYR A 124 11.25 -17.67 -12.25
N PRO A 125 10.23 -18.10 -11.49
CA PRO A 125 10.00 -17.56 -10.16
C PRO A 125 11.14 -17.96 -9.21
N PHE A 126 11.61 -17.01 -8.40
CA PHE A 126 12.47 -17.26 -7.26
C PHE A 126 11.70 -18.08 -6.22
N LEU A 127 12.07 -19.36 -6.14
CA LEU A 127 11.56 -20.28 -5.14
C LEU A 127 12.54 -20.31 -3.98
N ILE A 128 12.05 -20.02 -2.78
CA ILE A 128 12.82 -20.21 -1.55
C ILE A 128 12.46 -21.60 -1.00
N PRO A 129 13.42 -22.54 -0.91
CA PRO A 129 13.16 -23.85 -0.34
C PRO A 129 13.02 -23.75 1.19
N GLY A 130 12.23 -24.65 1.78
CA GLY A 130 12.05 -24.74 3.23
C GLY A 130 11.16 -23.62 3.79
N ASP A 131 11.64 -22.94 4.83
CA ASP A 131 10.87 -21.91 5.54
C ASP A 131 10.90 -20.57 4.78
N ALA A 132 10.08 -20.49 3.73
CA ALA A 132 9.99 -19.31 2.89
C ALA A 132 9.56 -18.06 3.66
N TYR A 133 8.70 -18.19 4.68
CA TYR A 133 8.18 -17.04 5.43
C TYR A 133 9.29 -16.34 6.22
N HIS A 134 10.03 -17.08 7.05
CA HIS A 134 11.10 -16.48 7.86
C HIS A 134 12.27 -16.02 7.00
N THR A 135 12.59 -16.76 5.92
CA THR A 135 13.61 -16.33 4.96
C THR A 135 13.23 -15.00 4.30
N TRP A 136 11.98 -14.84 3.84
CA TRP A 136 11.52 -13.57 3.28
C TRP A 136 11.52 -12.44 4.30
N MET A 137 11.17 -12.70 5.56
CA MET A 137 11.29 -11.67 6.61
C MET A 137 12.73 -11.14 6.73
N LEU A 138 13.72 -12.04 6.75
CA LEU A 138 15.14 -11.66 6.82
C LEU A 138 15.60 -10.90 5.57
N LEU A 139 15.23 -11.38 4.38
CA LEU A 139 15.57 -10.71 3.11
C LEU A 139 14.95 -9.32 3.01
N LEU A 140 13.69 -9.17 3.40
CA LEU A 140 13.00 -7.89 3.42
C LEU A 140 13.59 -6.93 4.45
N ALA A 141 13.99 -7.43 5.63
CA ALA A 141 14.65 -6.63 6.65
C ALA A 141 16.02 -6.12 6.16
N LEU A 142 16.83 -7.00 5.57
CA LEU A 142 18.11 -6.63 4.96
C LEU A 142 17.92 -5.59 3.84
N TYR A 143 16.94 -5.81 2.97
CA TYR A 143 16.57 -4.87 1.93
C TYR A 143 16.18 -3.49 2.50
N SER A 144 15.28 -3.47 3.48
CA SER A 144 14.77 -2.22 4.08
C SER A 144 15.87 -1.44 4.78
N PHE A 145 16.82 -2.15 5.41
CA PHE A 145 18.03 -1.56 5.97
C PHE A 145 18.85 -0.84 4.89
N ILE A 146 19.20 -1.54 3.80
CA ILE A 146 19.94 -0.95 2.68
C ILE A 146 19.19 0.26 2.10
N ALA A 147 17.89 0.09 1.83
CA ALA A 147 17.04 1.14 1.27
C ALA A 147 16.98 2.39 2.16
N SER A 148 17.00 2.24 3.48
CA SER A 148 16.93 3.36 4.44
C SER A 148 18.22 4.20 4.54
N ILE A 149 19.37 3.60 4.18
CA ILE A 149 20.70 4.23 4.22
C ILE A 149 21.01 4.91 2.88
N LEU A 150 20.59 4.30 1.77
CA LEU A 150 20.83 4.85 0.45
C LEU A 150 20.21 6.26 0.31
N PRO A 151 20.85 7.17 -0.46
CA PRO A 151 20.26 8.45 -0.82
C PRO A 151 18.91 8.26 -1.52
N VAL A 152 17.98 9.18 -1.26
CA VAL A 152 16.59 9.11 -1.77
C VAL A 152 16.53 9.00 -3.29
N TRP A 153 17.39 9.73 -4.01
CA TRP A 153 17.46 9.74 -5.48
C TRP A 153 17.98 8.44 -6.09
N TYR A 154 18.61 7.56 -5.30
CA TYR A 154 19.23 6.33 -5.82
C TYR A 154 18.24 5.17 -5.95
N LEU A 155 17.33 5.02 -4.97
CA LEU A 155 16.37 3.92 -4.93
C LEU A 155 14.95 4.40 -4.69
N LEU A 156 14.69 5.08 -3.57
CA LEU A 156 13.33 5.42 -3.13
C LEU A 156 12.57 6.24 -4.19
N GLN A 157 13.14 7.36 -4.64
CA GLN A 157 12.47 8.25 -5.59
C GLN A 157 12.26 7.63 -6.98
N PRO A 158 13.27 7.01 -7.63
CA PRO A 158 13.06 6.31 -8.91
C PRO A 158 12.06 5.16 -8.81
N ARG A 159 12.07 4.44 -7.68
CA ARG A 159 11.16 3.33 -7.42
C ARG A 159 9.72 3.80 -7.24
N ASP A 160 9.51 4.83 -6.42
CA ASP A 160 8.20 5.43 -6.19
C ASP A 160 7.65 6.02 -7.49
N TYR A 161 8.51 6.64 -8.30
CA TYR A 161 8.15 7.13 -9.63
C TYR A 161 7.65 6.02 -10.56
N LEU A 162 8.34 4.87 -10.63
CA LEU A 162 7.85 3.73 -11.41
C LEU A 162 6.55 3.14 -10.82
N ASN A 163 6.46 3.05 -9.49
CA ASN A 163 5.27 2.53 -8.82
C ASN A 163 4.06 3.44 -9.01
N ALA A 164 4.25 4.74 -9.20
CA ALA A 164 3.17 5.67 -9.49
C ALA A 164 2.43 5.26 -10.78
N TYR A 165 3.14 4.89 -11.86
CA TYR A 165 2.49 4.41 -13.09
C TYR A 165 1.66 3.14 -12.87
N LEU A 166 2.20 2.22 -12.06
CA LEU A 166 1.48 1.01 -11.69
C LEU A 166 0.22 1.34 -10.87
N LEU A 167 0.32 2.26 -9.92
CA LEU A 167 -0.80 2.74 -9.11
C LEU A 167 -1.87 3.41 -9.96
N TRP A 168 -1.50 4.30 -10.88
CA TRP A 168 -2.45 4.96 -11.76
C TRP A 168 -3.21 3.95 -12.63
N GLY A 169 -2.49 2.98 -13.21
CA GLY A 169 -3.12 1.89 -13.96
C GLY A 169 -4.04 1.03 -13.10
N PHE A 170 -3.61 0.69 -11.89
CA PHE A 170 -4.40 -0.07 -10.91
C PHE A 170 -5.69 0.65 -10.51
N VAL A 171 -5.62 1.95 -10.19
CA VAL A 171 -6.81 2.73 -9.83
C VAL A 171 -7.73 2.92 -11.04
N ALA A 172 -7.19 3.20 -12.22
CA ALA A 172 -8.00 3.35 -13.44
C ALA A 172 -8.79 2.07 -13.76
N LEU A 173 -8.15 0.91 -13.67
CA LEU A 173 -8.81 -0.38 -13.85
C LEU A 173 -9.84 -0.68 -12.75
N ALA A 174 -9.57 -0.28 -11.51
CA ALA A 174 -10.54 -0.37 -10.41
C ALA A 174 -11.80 0.47 -10.67
N ILE A 175 -11.63 1.68 -11.21
CA ILE A 175 -12.72 2.56 -11.60
C ILE A 175 -13.55 1.90 -12.72
N ILE A 176 -12.88 1.43 -13.78
CA ILE A 176 -13.56 0.73 -14.88
C ILE A 176 -14.31 -0.50 -14.37
N GLY A 177 -13.67 -1.30 -13.50
CA GLY A 177 -14.27 -2.47 -12.85
C GLY A 177 -15.54 -2.12 -12.08
N SER A 178 -15.43 -1.14 -11.18
CA SER A 178 -16.53 -0.71 -10.32
C SER A 178 -17.69 -0.09 -11.10
N LEU A 179 -17.40 0.63 -12.18
CA LEU A 179 -18.44 1.21 -13.04
C LEU A 179 -19.10 0.15 -13.92
N GLY A 180 -18.33 -0.82 -14.43
CA GLY A 180 -18.86 -1.89 -15.28
C GLY A 180 -19.86 -2.79 -14.56
N ILE A 181 -19.65 -3.05 -13.27
CA ILE A 181 -20.57 -3.86 -12.44
C ILE A 181 -21.65 -3.03 -11.73
N ALA A 182 -21.76 -1.72 -11.99
CA ALA A 182 -22.64 -0.82 -11.23
C ALA A 182 -24.14 -1.22 -11.31
N GLY A 183 -24.55 -1.90 -12.39
CA GLY A 183 -25.92 -2.38 -12.58
C GLY A 183 -26.24 -3.71 -11.90
N GLU A 184 -25.24 -4.46 -11.43
CA GLU A 184 -25.42 -5.83 -10.92
C GLU A 184 -25.69 -5.88 -9.41
N GLY A 185 -25.43 -4.78 -8.70
CA GLY A 185 -25.55 -4.69 -7.26
C GLY A 185 -24.41 -5.38 -6.51
N LEU A 186 -24.30 -5.12 -5.20
CA LEU A 186 -23.28 -5.72 -4.34
C LEU A 186 -23.91 -6.85 -3.51
N THR A 187 -23.23 -8.00 -3.44
CA THR A 187 -23.72 -9.18 -2.69
C THR A 187 -23.33 -9.16 -1.21
N GLY A 188 -22.36 -8.32 -0.84
CA GLY A 188 -21.86 -8.20 0.53
C GLY A 188 -22.81 -7.46 1.47
N PRO A 189 -22.75 -7.76 2.78
CA PRO A 189 -23.60 -7.09 3.77
C PRO A 189 -23.20 -5.61 3.92
N ALA A 190 -24.16 -4.78 4.35
CA ALA A 190 -23.93 -3.35 4.58
C ALA A 190 -22.79 -3.07 5.60
N TYR A 191 -22.61 -3.97 6.56
CA TYR A 191 -21.52 -4.02 7.53
C TYR A 191 -21.34 -5.45 8.05
N THR A 192 -20.20 -5.73 8.69
CA THR A 192 -19.92 -7.05 9.29
C THR A 192 -20.13 -7.06 10.81
N SER A 193 -19.49 -6.16 11.54
CA SER A 193 -19.63 -6.01 13.00
C SER A 193 -19.18 -4.62 13.46
N PHE A 194 -19.86 -4.08 14.47
CA PHE A 194 -19.47 -2.85 15.17
C PHE A 194 -18.56 -3.10 16.39
N ALA A 195 -18.42 -4.36 16.82
CA ALA A 195 -17.59 -4.76 17.95
C ALA A 195 -16.72 -5.97 17.61
N PRO A 196 -15.86 -5.91 16.57
CA PRO A 196 -15.01 -7.03 16.19
C PRO A 196 -14.00 -7.35 17.30
N LYS A 197 -13.68 -8.64 17.46
CA LYS A 197 -12.69 -9.12 18.43
C LYS A 197 -11.27 -9.01 17.86
N ILE A 198 -10.68 -7.82 17.95
CA ILE A 198 -9.38 -7.53 17.31
C ILE A 198 -8.21 -7.77 18.28
N LEU A 199 -8.37 -7.42 19.55
CA LEU A 199 -7.32 -7.48 20.57
C LEU A 199 -7.66 -8.53 21.62
N GLY A 200 -6.86 -9.60 21.70
CA GLY A 200 -6.98 -10.62 22.75
C GLY A 200 -8.33 -11.35 22.80
N GLY A 201 -9.09 -11.38 21.69
CA GLY A 201 -10.44 -11.96 21.65
C GLY A 201 -11.53 -11.12 22.32
N VAL A 202 -11.21 -9.90 22.77
CA VAL A 202 -12.15 -8.98 23.42
C VAL A 202 -12.87 -8.13 22.35
N PRO A 203 -14.21 -7.99 22.42
CA PRO A 203 -14.94 -7.09 21.54
C PRO A 203 -14.39 -5.67 21.63
N THR A 204 -13.93 -5.14 20.50
CA THR A 204 -13.33 -3.81 20.41
C THR A 204 -14.38 -2.82 19.89
N PRO A 205 -14.70 -1.73 20.60
CA PRO A 205 -15.74 -0.80 20.19
C PRO A 205 -15.38 -0.09 18.88
N PHE A 206 -16.39 0.34 18.12
CA PHE A 206 -16.22 1.07 16.86
C PHE A 206 -15.33 2.32 17.03
N TRP A 207 -15.58 3.15 18.04
CA TRP A 207 -14.73 4.28 18.39
C TRP A 207 -13.94 3.97 19.66
N PRO A 208 -12.62 4.21 19.73
CA PRO A 208 -11.75 4.85 18.72
C PRO A 208 -11.06 3.85 17.76
N ALA A 209 -11.55 2.63 17.60
CA ALA A 209 -10.83 1.60 16.85
C ALA A 209 -10.94 1.70 15.32
N ILE A 210 -11.97 2.35 14.78
CA ILE A 210 -12.22 2.40 13.33
C ILE A 210 -11.05 2.97 12.50
N PRO A 211 -10.29 4.01 12.94
CA PRO A 211 -9.12 4.47 12.21
C PRO A 211 -7.97 3.45 12.21
N LEU A 212 -7.97 2.48 13.13
CA LEU A 212 -7.01 1.37 13.13
C LEU A 212 -7.48 0.22 12.22
N ILE A 213 -8.79 -0.02 12.12
CA ILE A 213 -9.38 -1.11 11.32
C ILE A 213 -9.35 -0.77 9.83
N ILE A 214 -9.75 0.46 9.49
CA ILE A 214 -9.73 1.02 8.13
C ILE A 214 -8.82 2.25 8.23
N ALA A 215 -7.52 2.02 8.29
CA ALA A 215 -6.53 3.09 8.41
C ALA A 215 -6.28 3.76 7.06
N CYS A 216 -5.71 2.99 6.13
CA CYS A 216 -5.41 3.42 4.77
C CYS A 216 -6.71 3.73 4.02
N GLY A 217 -6.75 4.90 3.41
CA GLY A 217 -7.92 5.43 2.70
C GLY A 217 -8.90 6.23 3.53
N SER A 218 -8.81 6.34 4.87
CA SER A 218 -9.65 7.29 5.63
C SER A 218 -8.90 8.12 6.66
N LEU A 219 -8.15 7.49 7.56
CA LEU A 219 -7.38 8.20 8.59
C LEU A 219 -6.34 7.23 9.19
N SER A 220 -5.09 7.31 8.74
CA SER A 220 -4.02 6.41 9.19
C SER A 220 -3.03 7.07 10.17
N GLY A 221 -2.84 8.38 10.10
CA GLY A 221 -1.81 9.12 10.83
C GLY A 221 -0.38 8.93 10.27
N PHE A 222 -0.06 7.79 9.66
CA PHE A 222 1.25 7.53 9.05
C PHE A 222 1.56 8.51 7.91
N HIS A 223 0.58 8.85 7.07
CA HIS A 223 0.79 9.81 5.97
C HIS A 223 1.17 11.19 6.47
N SER A 224 0.64 11.65 7.61
CA SER A 224 1.07 12.92 8.20
C SER A 224 2.56 12.94 8.59
N VAL A 225 3.10 11.79 9.02
CA VAL A 225 4.53 11.62 9.33
C VAL A 225 5.35 11.61 8.03
N VAL A 226 4.87 10.94 6.98
CA VAL A 226 5.50 10.96 5.65
C VAL A 226 5.42 12.36 5.02
N ALA A 227 4.29 13.04 5.14
CA ALA A 227 4.02 14.35 4.57
C ALA A 227 4.97 15.40 5.15
N SER A 228 5.10 15.43 6.48
CA SER A 228 6.06 16.31 7.17
C SER A 228 7.52 15.84 7.08
N GLY A 229 7.76 14.54 6.98
CA GLY A 229 9.09 13.94 7.00
C GLY A 229 9.81 13.97 5.66
N THR A 230 9.12 13.74 4.54
CA THR A 230 9.71 13.64 3.20
C THR A 230 9.04 14.56 2.19
N THR A 231 7.71 14.57 2.13
CA THR A 231 6.96 15.26 1.06
C THR A 231 7.15 16.78 1.12
N SER A 232 7.13 17.37 2.32
CA SER A 232 7.34 18.81 2.53
C SER A 232 8.63 19.36 1.94
N LYS A 233 9.66 18.50 1.83
CA LYS A 233 11.00 18.84 1.29
C LYS A 233 11.10 18.67 -0.23
N GLN A 234 10.07 18.13 -0.87
CA GLN A 234 10.04 17.79 -2.30
C GLN A 234 9.04 18.63 -3.10
N LEU A 235 8.24 19.46 -2.42
CA LEU A 235 7.32 20.39 -3.09
C LEU A 235 8.11 21.44 -3.88
N ALA A 236 7.67 21.73 -5.11
CA ALA A 236 8.27 22.80 -5.91
C ALA A 236 7.83 24.17 -5.38
N ASN A 237 6.57 24.29 -4.96
CA ASN A 237 6.05 25.46 -4.26
C ASN A 237 4.94 25.07 -3.26
N GLU A 238 4.56 26.01 -2.40
CA GLU A 238 3.59 25.76 -1.34
C GLU A 238 2.16 25.50 -1.85
N LEU A 239 1.76 26.05 -3.00
CA LEU A 239 0.42 25.83 -3.57
C LEU A 239 0.24 24.36 -4.00
N ASP A 240 1.32 23.69 -4.39
CA ASP A 240 1.30 22.26 -4.73
C ASP A 240 0.91 21.38 -3.54
N ALA A 241 1.08 21.87 -2.30
CA ALA A 241 0.78 21.10 -1.09
C ALA A 241 -0.69 20.68 -1.01
N LEU A 242 -1.62 21.48 -1.55
CA LEU A 242 -3.04 21.12 -1.56
C LEU A 242 -3.29 19.91 -2.46
N LEU A 243 -2.78 19.94 -3.69
CA LEU A 243 -2.95 18.83 -4.63
C LEU A 243 -2.22 17.58 -4.14
N ILE A 244 -0.99 17.73 -3.62
CA ILE A 244 -0.15 16.60 -3.21
C ILE A 244 -0.60 16.00 -1.87
N GLY A 245 -0.84 16.83 -0.85
CA GLY A 245 -1.27 16.37 0.47
C GLY A 245 -2.73 15.96 0.51
N TYR A 246 -3.64 16.91 0.25
CA TYR A 246 -5.08 16.64 0.29
C TYR A 246 -5.51 15.72 -0.85
N GLY A 247 -5.13 16.07 -2.10
CA GLY A 247 -5.45 15.26 -3.28
C GLY A 247 -4.82 13.87 -3.26
N GLY A 248 -3.59 13.72 -2.75
CA GLY A 248 -2.96 12.42 -2.54
C GLY A 248 -3.82 11.52 -1.65
N MET A 249 -4.29 12.03 -0.52
CA MET A 249 -5.16 11.27 0.38
C MET A 249 -6.53 10.94 -0.25
N LEU A 250 -7.11 11.84 -1.05
CA LEU A 250 -8.33 11.54 -1.82
C LEU A 250 -8.15 10.35 -2.78
N THR A 251 -7.00 10.27 -3.47
CA THR A 251 -6.73 9.15 -4.38
C THR A 251 -6.58 7.82 -3.62
N GLU A 252 -6.07 7.84 -2.40
CA GLU A 252 -6.05 6.65 -1.54
C GLU A 252 -7.45 6.25 -1.05
N GLY A 253 -8.32 7.22 -0.75
CA GLY A 253 -9.73 6.96 -0.49
C GLY A 253 -10.44 6.28 -1.67
N ALA A 254 -10.07 6.67 -2.90
CA ALA A 254 -10.53 6.01 -4.12
C ALA A 254 -9.98 4.57 -4.24
N VAL A 255 -8.70 4.32 -3.92
CA VAL A 255 -8.14 2.96 -3.85
C VAL A 255 -8.92 2.11 -2.85
N ALA A 256 -9.10 2.58 -1.62
CA ALA A 256 -9.81 1.83 -0.58
C ALA A 256 -11.27 1.52 -0.96
N SER A 257 -11.95 2.47 -1.59
CA SER A 257 -13.35 2.29 -2.00
C SER A 257 -13.47 1.37 -3.23
N LEU A 258 -12.79 1.72 -4.32
CA LEU A 258 -13.01 1.14 -5.65
C LEU A 258 -12.18 -0.12 -5.91
N ALA A 259 -10.99 -0.23 -5.30
CA ALA A 259 -10.11 -1.38 -5.51
C ALA A 259 -10.19 -2.43 -4.38
N VAL A 260 -10.74 -2.08 -3.22
CA VAL A 260 -10.82 -2.98 -2.06
C VAL A 260 -12.26 -3.26 -1.65
N ILE A 261 -13.01 -2.24 -1.21
CA ILE A 261 -14.33 -2.45 -0.60
C ILE A 261 -15.36 -2.93 -1.62
N ILE A 262 -15.50 -2.24 -2.75
CA ILE A 262 -16.45 -2.62 -3.80
C ILE A 262 -16.14 -4.03 -4.33
N PRO A 263 -14.90 -4.37 -4.72
CA PRO A 263 -14.61 -5.71 -5.24
C PRO A 263 -14.85 -6.84 -4.23
N ILE A 264 -14.53 -6.62 -2.95
CA ILE A 264 -14.81 -7.59 -1.88
C ILE A 264 -16.32 -7.76 -1.68
N ALA A 265 -17.08 -6.65 -1.71
CA ALA A 265 -18.53 -6.68 -1.56
C ALA A 265 -19.23 -7.32 -2.75
N TYR A 266 -18.73 -7.10 -3.97
CA TYR A 266 -19.26 -7.73 -5.17
C TYR A 266 -19.02 -9.25 -5.14
N ALA A 267 -17.80 -9.69 -4.83
CA ALA A 267 -17.42 -11.10 -4.74
C ALA A 267 -17.90 -11.85 -3.49
N TRP A 268 -18.65 -11.20 -2.57
CA TRP A 268 -18.92 -11.73 -1.23
C TRP A 268 -19.57 -13.11 -1.25
N GLN A 269 -20.62 -13.29 -2.05
CA GLN A 269 -21.30 -14.57 -2.31
C GLN A 269 -21.77 -14.65 -3.78
N HIS A 270 -20.96 -14.09 -4.69
CA HIS A 270 -21.30 -14.07 -6.10
C HIS A 270 -21.28 -15.49 -6.69
N PRO A 271 -22.33 -15.96 -7.38
CA PRO A 271 -22.42 -17.34 -7.87
C PRO A 271 -21.23 -17.77 -8.73
N GLU A 272 -20.79 -16.89 -9.63
CA GLU A 272 -19.68 -17.17 -10.56
C GLU A 272 -18.30 -17.11 -9.93
N PHE A 273 -18.17 -16.57 -8.71
CA PHE A 273 -16.86 -16.43 -8.07
C PHE A 273 -16.25 -17.79 -7.72
N ALA A 274 -17.07 -18.80 -7.42
CA ALA A 274 -16.58 -20.16 -7.17
C ALA A 274 -15.89 -20.77 -8.40
N GLY A 275 -16.44 -20.54 -9.60
CA GLY A 275 -15.81 -20.94 -10.87
C GLY A 275 -14.50 -20.19 -11.10
N PHE A 276 -14.48 -18.89 -10.80
CA PHE A 276 -13.24 -18.11 -10.85
C PHE A 276 -12.15 -18.62 -9.87
N LEU A 277 -12.53 -19.02 -8.65
CA LEU A 277 -11.58 -19.65 -7.70
C LEU A 277 -10.99 -20.94 -8.27
N GLN A 278 -11.78 -21.74 -8.98
CA GLN A 278 -11.29 -22.93 -9.68
C GLN A 278 -10.31 -22.57 -10.80
N ALA A 279 -10.61 -21.56 -11.61
CA ALA A 279 -9.70 -21.06 -12.66
C ALA A 279 -8.38 -20.51 -12.09
N MET A 280 -8.41 -19.97 -10.87
CA MET A 280 -7.21 -19.57 -10.11
C MET A 280 -6.43 -20.76 -9.52
N GLY A 281 -6.92 -22.00 -9.67
CA GLY A 281 -6.29 -23.21 -9.16
C GLY A 281 -6.43 -23.37 -7.64
N MET A 282 -7.46 -22.78 -7.03
CA MET A 282 -7.73 -22.96 -5.60
C MET A 282 -8.16 -24.40 -5.32
N SER A 283 -7.79 -24.92 -4.14
CA SER A 283 -8.13 -26.29 -3.78
C SER A 283 -9.65 -26.46 -3.57
N PRO A 284 -10.20 -27.66 -3.79
CA PRO A 284 -11.63 -27.93 -3.58
C PRO A 284 -12.12 -27.54 -2.18
N GLU A 285 -11.29 -27.66 -1.16
CA GLU A 285 -11.62 -27.31 0.23
C GLU A 285 -11.79 -25.79 0.41
N VAL A 286 -11.01 -24.98 -0.31
CA VAL A 286 -11.14 -23.52 -0.28
C VAL A 286 -12.43 -23.09 -0.98
N ILE A 287 -12.77 -23.76 -2.09
CA ILE A 287 -13.98 -23.47 -2.87
C ILE A 287 -15.23 -23.86 -2.08
N SER A 288 -15.25 -25.03 -1.43
CA SER A 288 -16.36 -25.44 -0.57
C SER A 288 -16.52 -24.51 0.63
N ALA A 289 -15.42 -24.13 1.29
CA ALA A 289 -15.45 -23.16 2.38
C ALA A 289 -15.99 -21.80 1.93
N TYR A 290 -15.67 -21.35 0.70
CA TYR A 290 -16.26 -20.14 0.10
C TYR A 290 -17.77 -20.27 -0.08
N GLN A 291 -18.27 -21.40 -0.57
CA GLN A 291 -19.71 -21.62 -0.73
C GLN A 291 -20.47 -21.54 0.59
N GLU A 292 -19.84 -21.97 1.71
CA GLU A 292 -20.45 -21.89 3.04
C GLU A 292 -20.34 -20.48 3.67
N LYS A 293 -19.15 -19.86 3.61
CA LYS A 293 -18.81 -18.66 4.40
C LYS A 293 -18.67 -17.40 3.55
N GLY A 294 -18.90 -17.48 2.25
CA GLY A 294 -18.58 -16.45 1.28
C GLY A 294 -17.10 -16.12 1.24
N ILE A 295 -16.78 -14.90 0.81
CA ILE A 295 -15.41 -14.41 0.66
C ILE A 295 -14.62 -14.40 1.99
N LEU A 296 -15.29 -14.51 3.14
CA LEU A 296 -14.64 -14.64 4.45
C LEU A 296 -13.88 -15.96 4.62
N ALA A 297 -14.15 -16.99 3.81
CA ALA A 297 -13.35 -18.21 3.77
C ALA A 297 -11.91 -17.96 3.32
N LEU A 298 -11.71 -16.95 2.48
CA LEU A 298 -10.40 -16.61 1.94
C LEU A 298 -9.57 -15.85 2.97
N ASN A 299 -8.24 -15.90 2.82
CA ASN A 299 -7.37 -15.05 3.64
C ASN A 299 -7.45 -13.58 3.19
N LYS A 300 -7.02 -12.63 4.03
CA LYS A 300 -7.15 -11.18 3.78
C LYS A 300 -6.56 -10.73 2.44
N ILE A 301 -5.42 -11.31 2.04
CA ILE A 301 -4.75 -10.98 0.78
C ILE A 301 -5.58 -11.48 -0.41
N GLN A 302 -6.05 -12.73 -0.35
CA GLN A 302 -6.89 -13.33 -1.39
C GLN A 302 -8.21 -12.58 -1.56
N ARG A 303 -8.86 -12.15 -0.47
CA ARG A 303 -10.10 -11.34 -0.56
C ARG A 303 -9.89 -10.11 -1.43
N PHE A 304 -8.77 -9.41 -1.20
CA PHE A 304 -8.39 -8.24 -1.98
C PHE A 304 -8.05 -8.61 -3.43
N THR A 305 -7.05 -9.48 -3.66
CA THR A 305 -6.54 -9.73 -5.01
C THR A 305 -7.55 -10.44 -5.91
N LEU A 306 -8.26 -11.44 -5.37
CA LEU A 306 -9.25 -12.21 -6.13
C LEU A 306 -10.53 -11.40 -6.33
N GLY A 307 -10.99 -10.66 -5.31
CA GLY A 307 -12.14 -9.77 -5.44
C GLY A 307 -11.90 -8.71 -6.52
N TYR A 308 -10.74 -8.06 -6.48
CA TYR A 308 -10.31 -7.10 -7.51
C TYR A 308 -10.31 -7.74 -8.90
N GLY A 309 -9.62 -8.87 -9.05
CA GLY A 309 -9.48 -9.52 -10.35
C GLY A 309 -10.81 -9.95 -10.94
N PHE A 310 -11.68 -10.53 -10.13
CA PHE A 310 -13.03 -10.91 -10.54
C PHE A 310 -13.86 -9.71 -10.98
N THR A 311 -13.90 -8.63 -10.19
CA THR A 311 -14.71 -7.44 -10.49
C THR A 311 -14.27 -6.77 -11.79
N VAL A 312 -12.96 -6.57 -11.97
CA VAL A 312 -12.44 -5.97 -13.21
C VAL A 312 -12.62 -6.93 -14.40
N GLY A 313 -12.47 -8.24 -14.19
CA GLY A 313 -12.69 -9.24 -15.23
C GLY A 313 -14.13 -9.28 -15.72
N GLN A 314 -15.10 -9.18 -14.81
CA GLN A 314 -16.53 -9.10 -15.14
C GLN A 314 -16.84 -7.86 -15.97
N ALA A 315 -16.39 -6.69 -15.51
CA ALA A 315 -16.55 -5.43 -16.25
C ALA A 315 -15.93 -5.44 -17.65
N LEU A 316 -14.86 -6.21 -17.87
CA LEU A 316 -14.17 -6.35 -19.14
C LEU A 316 -14.65 -7.55 -19.96
N GLY A 317 -15.94 -7.89 -19.86
CA GLY A 317 -16.61 -8.88 -20.71
C GLY A 317 -16.66 -10.30 -20.13
N GLY A 318 -16.55 -10.46 -18.81
CA GLY A 318 -16.77 -11.73 -18.13
C GLY A 318 -15.73 -12.83 -18.41
N SER A 319 -14.60 -12.49 -19.03
CA SER A 319 -13.59 -13.50 -19.38
C SER A 319 -12.80 -13.94 -18.14
N GLU A 320 -12.83 -15.24 -17.85
CA GLU A 320 -12.02 -15.84 -16.78
C GLU A 320 -10.53 -15.55 -16.95
N THR A 321 -10.03 -15.54 -18.21
CA THR A 321 -8.62 -15.26 -18.49
C THR A 321 -8.25 -13.83 -18.08
N ILE A 322 -9.12 -12.86 -18.35
CA ILE A 322 -8.92 -11.47 -17.93
C ILE A 322 -8.98 -11.37 -16.41
N ALA A 323 -9.96 -12.02 -15.76
CA ALA A 323 -10.08 -12.02 -14.30
C ALA A 323 -8.83 -12.58 -13.61
N VAL A 324 -8.29 -13.70 -14.12
CA VAL A 324 -7.06 -14.33 -13.60
C VAL A 324 -5.86 -13.40 -13.76
N PHE A 325 -5.73 -12.74 -14.92
CA PHE A 325 -4.68 -11.77 -15.15
C PHE A 325 -4.80 -10.59 -14.18
N MET A 326 -6.00 -10.04 -13.99
CA MET A 326 -6.24 -8.90 -13.10
C MET A 326 -6.01 -9.23 -11.62
N ALA A 327 -6.33 -10.45 -11.19
CA ALA A 327 -6.00 -10.89 -9.83
C ALA A 327 -4.48 -10.99 -9.60
N LYS A 328 -3.74 -11.50 -10.60
CA LYS A 328 -2.27 -11.53 -10.54
C LYS A 328 -1.68 -10.13 -10.56
N PHE A 329 -2.24 -9.21 -11.35
CA PHE A 329 -1.86 -7.81 -11.38
C PHE A 329 -2.08 -7.11 -10.03
N ALA A 330 -3.22 -7.33 -9.38
CA ALA A 330 -3.48 -6.82 -8.02
C ALA A 330 -2.48 -7.32 -6.98
N GLY A 331 -2.04 -8.59 -7.10
CA GLY A 331 -0.99 -9.14 -6.25
C GLY A 331 0.37 -8.45 -6.44
N ILE A 332 0.70 -8.05 -7.68
CA ILE A 332 1.91 -7.26 -7.97
C ILE A 332 1.78 -5.87 -7.35
N ALA A 333 0.64 -5.20 -7.56
CA ALA A 333 0.37 -3.88 -7.00
C ALA A 333 0.54 -3.86 -5.48
N LEU A 334 -0.07 -4.83 -4.79
CA LEU A 334 0.09 -4.99 -3.35
C LEU A 334 1.55 -5.20 -2.94
N ALA A 335 2.28 -6.10 -3.60
CA ALA A 335 3.68 -6.34 -3.30
C ALA A 335 4.54 -5.07 -3.43
N THR A 336 4.32 -4.29 -4.50
CA THR A 336 5.05 -3.04 -4.72
C THR A 336 4.68 -1.97 -3.70
N PHE A 337 3.40 -1.81 -3.35
CA PHE A 337 2.95 -0.84 -2.32
C PHE A 337 3.50 -1.17 -0.93
N VAL A 338 3.49 -2.44 -0.55
CA VAL A 338 4.01 -2.83 0.75
C VAL A 338 5.49 -2.50 0.85
N LEU A 339 6.27 -2.76 -0.21
CA LEU A 339 7.67 -2.40 -0.24
C LEU A 339 7.89 -0.88 -0.19
N THR A 340 7.04 -0.02 -0.78
CA THR A 340 7.24 1.45 -0.70
C THR A 340 7.03 1.95 0.72
N THR A 341 6.05 1.35 1.41
CA THR A 341 5.82 1.61 2.83
C THR A 341 6.98 1.15 3.69
N LEU A 342 7.56 -0.03 3.43
CA LEU A 342 8.74 -0.51 4.18
C LEU A 342 9.94 0.44 4.04
N ASP A 343 10.24 0.93 2.83
CA ASP A 343 11.33 1.89 2.60
C ASP A 343 11.10 3.19 3.36
N SER A 344 9.90 3.77 3.21
CA SER A 344 9.54 5.05 3.82
C SER A 344 9.51 4.95 5.34
N ALA A 345 8.86 3.92 5.89
CA ALA A 345 8.74 3.72 7.33
C ALA A 345 10.10 3.43 7.98
N THR A 346 10.97 2.62 7.35
CA THR A 346 12.31 2.33 7.90
C THR A 346 13.19 3.57 7.92
N ARG A 347 13.10 4.40 6.86
CA ARG A 347 13.81 5.68 6.79
C ARG A 347 13.31 6.67 7.83
N LEU A 348 12.00 6.81 7.98
CA LEU A 348 11.39 7.69 8.99
C LEU A 348 11.71 7.20 10.41
N ALA A 349 11.73 5.89 10.65
CA ALA A 349 12.14 5.33 11.95
C ALA A 349 13.58 5.69 12.27
N ARG A 350 14.48 5.62 11.28
CA ARG A 350 15.87 6.08 11.44
C ARG A 350 15.95 7.57 11.74
N PHE A 351 15.18 8.42 11.05
CA PHE A 351 15.14 9.86 11.32
C PHE A 351 14.59 10.16 12.72
N ALA A 352 13.49 9.53 13.12
CA ALA A 352 12.92 9.66 14.46
C ALA A 352 13.90 9.20 15.54
N TRP A 353 14.66 8.13 15.29
CA TRP A 353 15.72 7.68 16.19
C TRP A 353 16.83 8.74 16.32
N GLN A 354 17.29 9.31 15.19
CA GLN A 354 18.29 10.39 15.21
C GLN A 354 17.79 11.62 15.96
N GLU A 355 16.54 12.04 15.73
CA GLU A 355 15.92 13.18 16.43
C GLU A 355 15.73 12.93 17.94
N MET A 356 15.57 11.68 18.37
CA MET A 356 15.45 11.32 19.79
C MET A 356 16.78 11.45 20.55
N PHE A 357 17.90 11.43 19.83
CA PHE A 357 19.25 11.51 20.40
C PHE A 357 20.01 12.74 19.88
N ASP A 358 19.31 13.73 19.33
CA ASP A 358 19.93 14.93 18.76
C ASP A 358 20.70 15.76 19.79
N TRP A 359 20.29 15.69 21.06
CA TRP A 359 20.97 16.32 22.20
C TRP A 359 22.35 15.71 22.54
N LEU A 360 22.71 14.57 21.95
CA LEU A 360 24.02 13.94 22.10
C LEU A 360 25.03 14.40 21.03
N ALA A 361 24.57 15.08 19.97
CA ALA A 361 25.38 15.60 18.88
C ALA A 361 25.59 17.11 19.03
#